data_AF-A0ABD1ZQB3-F1
#
_entry.id   AF-A0ABD1ZQB3-F1
#
_cell.length_a   1.000
_cell.length_b   1.000
_cell.length_c   1.000
_cell.angle_alpha   90.00
_cell.angle_beta   90.00
_cell.angle_gamma   90.00
#
_symmetry.space_group_name_H-M   'P 1'
#
loop_
_entity.id
_entity.type
_entity.pdbx_description
1 polymer ?
#
loop_
_entity_poly.entity_id
_entity_poly.type
_entity_poly.pdbx_seq_one_letter_code
_entity_poly.pdbx_strand_id
1 'polypeptide(L)'
;MAEWVEKGETCSKYFFATLKSKQAQEWMTYLWDEEDREIRDEEKILEYVYKYYAELYAQPAIFQADKREQENTLTLVDQLVSEEDNL
;
A
#
# COMPACT_ATOMS: atom_id res chain seq x y z
N MET A 1 -48.08 -16.80 -19.98
CA MET A 1 -47.73 -16.73 -18.55
C MET A 1 -46.60 -15.73 -18.43
N ALA A 2 -46.76 -14.68 -17.64
CA ALA A 2 -45.70 -13.69 -17.42
C ALA A 2 -44.81 -14.18 -16.27
N GLU A 3 -43.53 -14.38 -16.56
CA GLU A 3 -42.52 -14.77 -15.59
C GLU A 3 -42.13 -13.53 -14.77
N TRP A 4 -42.31 -13.61 -13.45
CA TRP A 4 -41.95 -12.52 -12.55
C TRP A 4 -40.42 -12.53 -12.38
N VAL A 5 -39.75 -11.53 -12.96
CA VAL A 5 -38.32 -11.31 -12.74
C VAL A 5 -38.18 -10.24 -11.67
N GLU A 6 -37.63 -10.63 -10.52
CA GLU A 6 -37.31 -9.71 -9.44
C GLU A 6 -36.29 -8.69 -9.98
N LYS A 7 -36.74 -7.45 -10.13
CA LYS A 7 -35.89 -6.31 -10.49
C LYS A 7 -35.09 -5.89 -9.25
N GLY A 8 -34.30 -6.82 -8.71
CA GLY A 8 -33.42 -6.58 -7.59
C GLY A 8 -32.44 -5.49 -8.01
N GLU A 9 -32.49 -4.35 -7.32
CA GLU A 9 -31.53 -3.27 -7.48
C GLU A 9 -30.13 -3.85 -7.26
N THR A 10 -29.40 -4.11 -8.35
CA THR A 10 -28.00 -4.51 -8.26
C THR A 10 -27.27 -3.39 -7.55
N CYS A 11 -26.75 -3.65 -6.35
CA CYS A 11 -25.91 -2.71 -5.61
C CYS A 11 -24.86 -2.14 -6.57
N SER A 12 -25.00 -0.87 -6.90
CA SER A 12 -24.13 -0.23 -7.87
C SER A 12 -22.70 -0.21 -7.34
N LYS A 13 -21.71 -0.25 -8.22
CA LYS A 13 -20.30 -0.03 -7.84
C LYS A 13 -20.12 1.22 -6.98
N TYR A 14 -20.99 2.22 -7.20
CA TYR A 14 -21.07 3.44 -6.42
C TYR A 14 -21.43 3.16 -4.94
N PHE A 15 -22.45 2.35 -4.66
CA PHE A 15 -22.81 1.98 -3.29
C PHE A 15 -21.64 1.36 -2.51
N PHE A 16 -20.93 0.40 -3.13
CA PHE A 16 -19.75 -0.20 -2.49
C PHE A 16 -18.60 0.79 -2.33
N ALA A 17 -18.38 1.69 -3.27
CA ALA A 17 -17.37 2.74 -3.15
C ALA A 17 -17.69 3.70 -2.00
N THR A 18 -18.95 4.12 -1.86
CA THR A 18 -19.40 4.97 -0.75
C THR A 18 -19.32 4.23 0.59
N LEU A 19 -19.69 2.96 0.65
CA LEU A 19 -19.58 2.14 1.85
C LEU A 19 -18.11 2.00 2.30
N LYS A 20 -17.21 1.66 1.37
CA LYS A 20 -15.78 1.58 1.66
C LYS A 20 -15.19 2.92 2.06
N SER A 21 -15.60 4.01 1.41
CA SER A 21 -15.17 5.36 1.78
C SER A 21 -15.61 5.73 3.19
N LYS A 22 -16.82 5.33 3.61
CA LYS A 22 -17.32 5.57 4.97
C LYS A 22 -16.55 4.72 5.98
N GLN A 23 -16.34 3.44 5.70
CA GLN A 23 -15.52 2.56 6.55
C GLN A 23 -14.09 3.06 6.71
N ALA A 24 -13.48 3.60 5.65
CA ALA A 24 -12.14 4.19 5.71
C ALA A 24 -12.09 5.50 6.54
N GLN A 25 -13.23 6.14 6.77
CA GLN A 25 -13.34 7.34 7.62
C GLN A 25 -13.71 7.00 9.06
N GLU A 26 -14.06 5.75 9.36
CA GLU A 26 -14.34 5.33 10.73
C GLU A 26 -13.04 5.31 11.54
N TRP A 27 -13.11 5.82 12.76
CA TRP A 27 -11.98 5.77 13.68
C TRP A 27 -11.69 4.32 14.06
N MET A 28 -10.41 3.96 14.05
CA MET A 28 -9.97 2.65 14.51
C MET A 28 -10.19 2.55 16.02
N THR A 29 -11.17 1.74 16.41
CA THR A 29 -11.60 1.58 17.81
C THR A 29 -10.88 0.45 18.54
N TYR A 30 -10.25 -0.46 17.79
CA TYR A 30 -9.47 -1.56 18.32
C TYR A 30 -8.46 -2.08 17.28
N LEU A 31 -7.44 -2.78 17.76
CA LEU A 31 -6.45 -3.48 16.94
C LEU A 31 -6.07 -4.81 17.62
N TRP A 32 -5.72 -5.82 16.85
CA TRP A 32 -5.19 -7.09 17.35
C TRP A 32 -3.67 -7.10 17.20
N ASP A 33 -2.96 -7.45 18.26
CA ASP A 33 -1.50 -7.60 18.22
C ASP A 33 -1.07 -8.96 17.66
N GLU A 34 0.25 -9.17 17.54
CA GLU A 34 0.85 -10.43 17.05
C GLU A 34 0.60 -11.64 17.98
N GLU A 35 0.14 -11.40 19.21
CA GLU A 35 -0.20 -12.43 20.19
C GLU A 35 -1.72 -12.69 20.26
N ASP A 36 -2.49 -12.24 19.25
CA ASP A 36 -3.94 -12.31 19.21
C ASP A 36 -4.61 -11.65 20.44
N ARG A 37 -4.02 -10.55 20.95
CA ARG A 37 -4.63 -9.73 22.01
C ARG A 37 -5.28 -8.48 21.44
N GLU A 38 -6.48 -8.19 21.92
CA GLU A 38 -7.23 -6.99 21.54
C GLU A 38 -6.76 -5.76 22.32
N ILE A 39 -6.38 -4.70 21.60
CA ILE A 39 -6.01 -3.39 22.12
C ILE A 39 -7.14 -2.41 21.76
N ARG A 40 -7.77 -1.79 22.77
CA ARG A 40 -8.87 -0.80 22.58
C ARG A 40 -8.52 0.63 22.99
N ASP A 41 -7.43 0.76 23.73
CA ASP A 41 -6.99 2.05 24.25
C ASP A 41 -6.27 2.83 23.14
N GLU A 42 -6.70 4.07 22.90
CA GLU A 42 -6.22 4.89 21.78
C GLU A 42 -4.71 5.16 21.86
N GLU A 43 -4.19 5.48 23.06
CA GLU A 43 -2.76 5.72 23.25
C GLU A 43 -1.95 4.46 22.97
N LYS A 44 -2.45 3.29 23.41
CA LYS A 44 -1.80 2.00 23.13
C LYS A 44 -1.87 1.61 21.65
N ILE A 45 -2.97 1.92 20.95
CA ILE A 45 -3.09 1.70 19.50
C ILE A 45 -2.02 2.54 18.78
N LEU A 46 -1.89 3.82 19.12
CA LEU A 46 -0.89 4.70 18.53
C LEU A 46 0.54 4.23 18.82
N GLU A 47 0.82 3.83 20.06
CA GLU A 47 2.13 3.30 20.45
C GLU A 47 2.48 2.01 19.67
N TYR A 48 1.51 1.10 19.54
CA TYR A 48 1.69 -0.14 18.80
C TYR A 48 1.97 0.12 17.32
N VAL A 49 1.16 0.96 16.67
CA VAL A 49 1.32 1.33 15.26
C VAL A 49 2.68 1.98 15.03
N TYR A 50 3.08 2.90 15.91
CA TYR A 50 4.37 3.57 15.82
C TYR A 50 5.53 2.56 15.90
N LYS A 51 5.53 1.66 16.89
CA LYS A 51 6.57 0.64 17.03
C LYS A 51 6.63 -0.29 15.82
N TYR A 52 5.48 -0.78 15.37
CA TYR A 52 5.39 -1.69 14.23
C TYR A 52 6.01 -1.08 12.96
N TYR A 53 5.63 0.15 12.62
CA TYR A 53 6.19 0.81 11.44
C TYR A 53 7.64 1.24 11.63
N ALA A 54 8.04 1.65 12.84
CA ALA A 54 9.44 1.95 13.14
C ALA A 54 10.32 0.72 12.91
N GLU A 55 9.89 -0.46 13.35
CA GLU A 55 10.60 -1.72 13.10
C GLU A 55 10.61 -2.08 11.62
N LEU A 56 9.46 -1.98 10.94
CA LEU A 56 9.34 -2.29 9.51
C LEU A 56 10.30 -1.44 8.66
N TYR A 57 10.42 -0.15 8.95
CA TYR A 57 11.29 0.77 8.21
C TYR A 57 12.72 0.87 8.76
N ALA A 58 12.99 0.39 9.97
CA ALA A 58 14.35 0.24 10.49
C ALA A 58 15.08 -0.96 9.86
N GLN A 59 14.34 -1.91 9.27
CA GLN A 59 14.96 -2.96 8.48
C GLN A 59 15.70 -2.33 7.29
N PRO A 60 16.99 -2.65 7.08
CA PRO A 60 17.70 -2.17 5.91
C PRO A 60 16.93 -2.69 4.71
N ALA A 61 16.39 -1.76 3.92
CA ALA A 61 15.64 -2.09 2.72
C ALA A 61 16.49 -3.06 1.91
N ILE A 62 16.00 -4.29 1.73
CA ILE A 62 16.54 -5.23 0.77
C ILE A 62 16.14 -4.67 -0.60
N PHE A 63 16.76 -3.56 -0.98
CA PHE A 63 16.87 -3.16 -2.38
C PHE A 63 17.79 -4.21 -3.01
N GLN A 64 17.22 -5.35 -3.37
CA GLN A 64 17.70 -6.09 -4.53
C GLN A 64 17.33 -5.25 -5.76
N ALA A 65 17.95 -4.08 -5.89
CA ALA A 65 18.15 -3.50 -7.20
C ALA A 65 19.05 -4.50 -7.91
N ASP A 66 18.46 -5.17 -8.91
CA ASP A 66 19.15 -6.10 -9.78
C ASP A 66 20.40 -5.39 -10.31
N LYS A 67 21.59 -5.75 -9.83
CA LYS A 67 22.87 -5.03 -10.10
C LYS A 67 23.08 -4.75 -11.59
N ARG A 68 22.46 -5.55 -12.45
CA ARG A 68 22.46 -5.43 -13.91
C ARG A 68 21.84 -4.13 -14.42
N GLU A 69 20.79 -3.60 -13.79
CA GLU A 69 20.16 -2.36 -14.25
C GLU A 69 21.02 -1.13 -13.95
N GLN A 70 21.67 -1.09 -12.78
CA GLN A 70 22.59 0.00 -12.44
C GLN A 70 23.83 0.01 -13.34
N GLU A 71 24.44 -1.15 -13.60
CA GLU A 71 25.60 -1.26 -14.51
C GLU A 71 25.26 -0.82 -15.94
N ASN A 72 24.05 -1.17 -16.43
CA ASN A 72 23.57 -0.74 -17.75
C ASN A 72 23.32 0.77 -17.82
N THR A 73 22.77 1.39 -16.77
CA THR A 73 22.59 2.86 -16.76
C THR A 73 23.92 3.60 -16.74
N LEU A 74 24.92 3.10 -16.02
CA LEU A 74 26.25 3.72 -15.96
C LEU A 74 26.96 3.66 -17.32
N THR A 75 26.86 2.53 -18.02
CA THR A 75 27.46 2.37 -19.37
C THR A 75 26.77 3.23 -20.43
N LEU A 76 25.45 3.43 -20.36
CA LEU A 76 24.71 4.31 -21.26
C LEU A 76 25.08 5.78 -21.07
N VAL A 77 25.30 6.22 -19.83
CA VAL A 77 25.73 7.60 -19.54
C VAL A 77 27.15 7.86 -20.05
N ASP A 78 28.09 6.93 -19.85
CA ASP A 78 29.46 7.06 -20.35
C ASP A 78 29.52 7.13 -21.89
N GLN A 79 28.64 6.39 -22.58
CA GLN A 79 28.53 6.43 -24.04
C GLN A 79 28.01 7.78 -24.54
N LEU A 80 26.96 8.32 -23.90
CA LEU A 80 26.37 9.61 -24.29
C LEU A 80 27.33 10.78 -24.04
N VAL A 81 28.08 10.77 -22.93
CA VAL A 81 29.08 11.79 -22.63
C VAL A 81 30.27 11.74 -23.61
N SER A 82 30.65 10.54 -24.06
CA SER A 82 31.73 10.37 -25.06
C SER A 82 31.33 10.79 -26.48
N GLU A 83 30.03 10.77 -26.81
CA GLU A 83 29.51 11.22 -28.10
C GLU A 83 29.37 12.75 -28.18
N GLU A 84 29.09 13.44 -27.06
CA GLU A 84 29.01 14.91 -27.01
C GLU A 84 30.38 15.59 -27.12
N ASP A 85 31.47 14.93 -26.70
CA ASP A 85 32.83 15.48 -26.78
C ASP A 85 33.48 15.36 -28.18
N ASN A 86 32.82 14.71 -29.15
CA ASN A 86 33.31 14.52 -30.52
C ASN A 86 32.56 15.33 -31.60
N LEU A 87 31.81 16.37 -31.21
CA LEU A 87 31.06 17.27 -32.11
C LEU A 87 31.65 18.68 -32.17
#